data_AF-A0A935UGJ8-F1
#
_entry.id   AF-A0A935UGJ8-F1
#
_cell.length_a   1.000
_cell.length_b   1.000
_cell.length_c   1.000
_cell.angle_alpha   90.00
_cell.angle_beta   90.00
_cell.angle_gamma   90.00
#
_symmetry.space_group_name_H-M   'P 1'
#
loop_
_entity.id
_entity.type
_entity.pdbx_description
1 polymer ?
#
loop_
_entity_poly.entity_id
_entity_poly.type
_entity_poly.pdbx_seq_one_letter_code
_entity_poly.pdbx_strand_id
1 'polypeptide(L)'
;MANHRHDDAKPKLPAPSLHFEQQFENPYNFVPAPPRLIEHPTLGDALPAGHHRYLPGLWSGRISVELTTVTPLLIPDQPSVATNGHKTFGVRTDENGAPYLPPTSIKGALRAAYEAVTNSRMGVWSKAHDSRLALRQPAKSALDLIPVRIVLKPAGERALLFAIEHESHPLRFYSIAEGDKRRGSDACAERYANIEEGGDTLLQHGDCVQRNSHSGELAWVEEDEAVSAGWRRGYAVINGPNIKNKINERLFLETNRPREFEITPAITKQWDELISNYQKLHVLEIEKRRREGHEPADFLGEKPGQTAWSRHIHDVESSQLKHGLLCYAQVRAAFGSTLPRVDSASVVFHRAVCTA
;
A
#
# COMPACT_ATOMS: atom_id res chain seq x y z
N MET A 1 46.05 -57.09 31.77
CA MET A 1 44.88 -57.21 32.66
C MET A 1 43.70 -57.66 31.82
N ALA A 2 43.31 -58.93 31.99
CA ALA A 2 42.12 -59.48 31.37
C ALA A 2 40.87 -58.85 31.99
N ASN A 3 39.82 -58.66 31.19
CA ASN A 3 38.44 -58.82 31.67
C ASN A 3 37.49 -58.97 30.48
N HIS A 4 36.95 -60.19 30.36
CA HIS A 4 35.74 -60.50 29.64
C HIS A 4 34.58 -59.59 30.07
N ARG A 5 33.74 -59.18 29.13
CA ARG A 5 32.31 -58.92 29.39
C ARG A 5 31.47 -59.50 28.26
N HIS A 6 30.62 -60.43 28.65
CA HIS A 6 29.57 -61.06 27.88
C HIS A 6 28.54 -60.04 27.38
N ASP A 7 28.07 -60.27 26.16
CA ASP A 7 26.83 -59.74 25.60
C ASP A 7 25.63 -60.27 26.39
N ASP A 8 24.86 -59.37 27.00
CA ASP A 8 23.47 -59.61 27.36
C ASP A 8 22.62 -58.53 26.68
N ALA A 9 21.86 -58.96 25.67
CA ALA A 9 20.94 -58.14 24.90
C ALA A 9 19.80 -57.64 25.79
N LYS A 10 19.75 -56.32 26.02
CA LYS A 10 18.61 -55.66 26.68
C LYS A 10 17.36 -55.74 25.79
N PRO A 11 16.17 -56.06 26.34
CA PRO A 11 14.93 -56.07 25.57
C PRO A 11 14.57 -54.64 25.13
N LYS A 12 14.30 -54.47 23.84
CA LYS A 12 13.73 -53.22 23.28
C LYS A 12 12.33 -53.03 23.85
N LEU A 13 12.17 -52.06 24.74
CA LEU A 13 10.86 -51.54 25.12
C LEU A 13 10.15 -51.02 23.86
N PRO A 14 8.86 -51.36 23.64
CA PRO A 14 8.11 -50.82 22.52
C PRO A 14 8.03 -49.29 22.67
N ALA A 15 8.28 -48.59 21.57
CA ALA A 15 8.09 -47.14 21.51
C ALA A 15 6.64 -46.82 21.92
N PRO A 16 6.41 -45.78 22.75
CA PRO A 16 5.05 -45.41 23.13
C PRO A 16 4.27 -45.06 21.86
N SER A 17 3.25 -45.86 21.55
CA SER A 17 2.26 -45.53 20.54
C SER A 17 1.53 -44.27 21.02
N LEU A 18 1.87 -43.13 20.45
CA LEU A 18 1.08 -41.91 20.57
C LEU A 18 -0.26 -42.14 19.88
N HIS A 19 -1.21 -42.74 20.61
CA HIS A 19 -2.61 -42.60 20.30
C HIS A 19 -2.99 -41.15 20.57
N PHE A 20 -2.81 -40.29 19.56
CA PHE A 20 -3.48 -39.00 19.53
C PHE A 20 -4.97 -39.30 19.33
N GLU A 21 -5.73 -39.30 20.43
CA GLU A 21 -7.14 -38.94 20.32
C GLU A 21 -7.19 -37.62 19.52
N GLN A 22 -8.01 -37.54 18.48
CA GLN A 22 -8.10 -36.39 17.60
C GLN A 22 -8.67 -35.17 18.34
N GLN A 23 -7.91 -34.58 19.27
CA GLN A 23 -8.14 -33.25 19.76
C GLN A 23 -7.58 -32.28 18.73
N PHE A 24 -8.48 -31.53 18.09
CA PHE A 24 -8.09 -30.41 17.24
C PHE A 24 -7.38 -29.36 18.09
N GLU A 25 -6.06 -29.34 18.05
CA GLU A 25 -5.26 -28.28 18.63
C GLU A 25 -5.21 -27.10 17.65
N ASN A 26 -5.86 -25.98 18.01
CA ASN A 26 -5.68 -24.73 17.27
C ASN A 26 -4.32 -24.12 17.67
N PRO A 27 -3.31 -24.11 16.79
CA PRO A 27 -1.96 -23.66 17.12
C PRO A 27 -1.86 -22.14 17.38
N TYR A 28 -2.95 -21.38 17.21
CA TYR A 28 -2.97 -19.94 17.31
C TYR A 28 -3.47 -19.39 18.65
N ASN A 29 -4.09 -20.19 19.51
CA ASN A 29 -4.72 -19.66 20.72
C ASN A 29 -3.96 -19.95 22.02
N PHE A 30 -3.12 -20.99 22.12
CA PHE A 30 -2.48 -21.42 23.38
C PHE A 30 -3.45 -21.48 24.60
N VAL A 31 -4.75 -21.42 24.35
CA VAL A 31 -5.83 -21.40 25.34
C VAL A 31 -6.51 -22.75 25.18
N PRO A 32 -6.37 -23.67 26.13
CA PRO A 32 -7.15 -24.89 26.12
C PRO A 32 -8.63 -24.52 26.25
N ALA A 33 -9.43 -24.86 25.25
CA ALA A 33 -10.88 -24.71 25.35
C ALA A 33 -11.41 -25.81 26.28
N PRO A 34 -12.11 -25.47 27.38
CA PRO A 34 -12.72 -26.50 28.21
C PRO A 34 -13.76 -27.27 27.39
N PRO A 35 -14.00 -28.56 27.70
CA PRO A 35 -15.09 -29.31 27.09
C PRO A 35 -16.41 -28.55 27.26
N ARG A 36 -17.19 -28.42 26.19
CA ARG A 36 -18.52 -27.79 26.25
C ARG A 36 -19.60 -28.70 25.68
N LEU A 37 -20.82 -28.49 26.16
CA LEU A 37 -22.01 -29.20 25.69
C LEU A 37 -22.43 -28.64 24.33
N ILE A 38 -22.09 -29.36 23.26
CA ILE A 38 -22.46 -28.99 21.88
C ILE A 38 -23.97 -29.06 21.62
N GLU A 39 -24.73 -29.75 22.47
CA GLU A 39 -26.20 -29.86 22.37
C GLU A 39 -26.94 -28.93 23.36
N HIS A 40 -26.26 -27.95 23.95
CA HIS A 40 -26.91 -27.03 24.90
C HIS A 40 -28.08 -26.28 24.20
N PRO A 41 -29.30 -26.23 24.78
CA PRO A 41 -30.49 -25.70 24.10
C PRO A 41 -30.34 -24.25 23.58
N THR A 42 -29.50 -23.45 24.23
CA THR A 42 -29.25 -22.04 23.88
C THR A 42 -27.81 -21.70 23.49
N LEU A 43 -26.84 -22.58 23.79
CA LEU A 43 -25.39 -22.32 23.63
C LEU A 43 -24.67 -23.47 22.92
N GLY A 44 -25.43 -24.43 22.40
CA GLY A 44 -24.94 -25.53 21.58
C GLY A 44 -24.56 -25.05 20.19
N ASP A 45 -23.99 -25.97 19.41
CA ASP A 45 -23.65 -25.70 18.02
C ASP A 45 -24.89 -25.73 17.15
N ALA A 46 -25.08 -24.64 16.40
CA ALA A 46 -26.14 -24.51 15.43
C ALA A 46 -25.62 -23.75 14.22
N LEU A 47 -26.29 -23.95 13.07
CA LEU A 47 -26.08 -23.09 11.91
C LEU A 47 -26.47 -21.65 12.28
N PRO A 48 -25.55 -20.68 12.16
CA PRO A 48 -25.85 -19.30 12.52
C PRO A 48 -26.95 -18.76 11.60
N ALA A 49 -27.90 -18.06 12.17
CA ALA A 49 -28.95 -17.41 11.40
C ALA A 49 -28.35 -16.27 10.55
N GLY A 50 -28.81 -16.09 9.31
CA GLY A 50 -28.25 -15.08 8.41
C GLY A 50 -28.52 -13.64 8.86
N HIS A 51 -27.56 -12.73 8.63
CA HIS A 51 -27.63 -11.32 9.10
C HIS A 51 -28.34 -10.36 8.11
N HIS A 52 -29.06 -10.88 7.11
CA HIS A 52 -29.66 -10.09 6.03
C HIS A 52 -30.95 -9.36 6.44
N ARG A 53 -31.57 -9.76 7.57
CA ARG A 53 -32.79 -9.16 8.12
C ARG A 53 -32.90 -9.46 9.61
N TYR A 54 -33.72 -8.70 10.32
CA TYR A 54 -34.14 -9.05 11.68
C TYR A 54 -35.06 -10.28 11.63
N LEU A 55 -34.67 -11.35 12.33
CA LEU A 55 -35.43 -12.58 12.36
C LEU A 55 -36.37 -12.59 13.59
N PRO A 56 -37.63 -13.02 13.41
CA PRO A 56 -38.54 -13.24 14.54
C PRO A 56 -37.89 -14.19 15.56
N GLY A 57 -37.87 -13.81 16.84
CA GLY A 57 -37.27 -14.61 17.92
C GLY A 57 -35.79 -14.36 18.19
N LEU A 58 -35.10 -13.51 17.41
CA LEU A 58 -33.74 -13.05 17.71
C LEU A 58 -33.75 -11.64 18.29
N TRP A 59 -32.79 -11.36 19.17
CA TRP A 59 -32.67 -10.07 19.84
C TRP A 59 -31.83 -9.10 19.01
N SER A 60 -32.31 -7.86 18.88
CA SER A 60 -31.56 -6.74 18.31
C SER A 60 -31.64 -5.55 19.26
N GLY A 61 -30.51 -4.88 19.50
CA GLY A 61 -30.49 -3.74 20.41
C GLY A 61 -29.09 -3.17 20.61
N ARG A 62 -28.96 -2.29 21.59
CA ARG A 62 -27.69 -1.74 22.05
C ARG A 62 -27.46 -2.21 23.48
N ILE A 63 -26.24 -2.62 23.77
CA ILE A 63 -25.79 -2.94 25.12
C ILE A 63 -24.80 -1.85 25.52
N SER A 64 -25.13 -1.12 26.58
CA SER A 64 -24.19 -0.20 27.20
C SER A 64 -23.34 -0.98 28.20
N VAL A 65 -22.03 -0.78 28.15
CA VAL A 65 -21.07 -1.41 29.06
C VAL A 65 -20.20 -0.37 29.73
N GLU A 66 -19.95 -0.57 31.01
CA GLU A 66 -18.96 0.19 31.77
C GLU A 66 -17.71 -0.68 31.94
N LEU A 67 -16.54 -0.09 31.70
CA LEU A 67 -15.25 -0.79 31.72
C LEU A 67 -14.37 -0.17 32.81
N THR A 68 -13.92 -0.99 33.76
CA THR A 68 -12.99 -0.57 34.80
C THR A 68 -11.62 -1.19 34.55
N THR A 69 -10.57 -0.37 34.56
CA THR A 69 -9.19 -0.85 34.45
C THR A 69 -8.75 -1.48 35.77
N VAL A 70 -8.55 -2.80 35.78
CA VAL A 70 -8.09 -3.54 36.97
C VAL A 70 -6.57 -3.48 37.14
N THR A 71 -5.85 -3.32 36.03
CA THR A 71 -4.41 -3.06 35.96
C THR A 71 -4.17 -1.79 35.17
N PRO A 72 -2.99 -1.14 35.31
CA PRO A 72 -2.63 -0.01 34.47
C PRO A 72 -2.80 -0.34 32.98
N LEU A 73 -3.67 0.41 32.30
CA LEU A 73 -3.95 0.25 30.88
C LEU A 73 -3.17 1.30 30.09
N LEU A 74 -2.29 0.84 29.21
CA LEU A 74 -1.58 1.72 28.29
C LEU A 74 -2.48 2.03 27.09
N ILE A 75 -2.71 3.31 26.83
CA ILE A 75 -3.44 3.80 25.66
C ILE A 75 -2.48 4.68 24.84
N PRO A 76 -1.50 4.07 24.13
CA PRO A 76 -0.44 4.83 23.47
C PRO A 76 -0.98 5.63 22.28
N ASP A 77 -0.50 6.86 22.14
CA ASP A 77 -0.68 7.67 20.94
C ASP A 77 0.47 7.48 19.94
N GLN A 78 0.51 8.28 18.86
CA GLN A 78 1.61 8.25 17.91
C GLN A 78 2.98 8.43 18.60
N PRO A 79 4.01 7.67 18.19
CA PRO A 79 5.31 7.73 18.82
C PRO A 79 5.97 9.09 18.58
N SER A 80 6.52 9.68 19.63
CA SER A 80 7.56 10.70 19.54
C SER A 80 8.93 10.04 19.72
N VAL A 81 9.97 10.67 19.18
CA VAL A 81 11.35 10.20 19.35
C VAL A 81 12.01 11.10 20.39
N ALA A 82 12.42 10.52 21.51
CA ALA A 82 13.19 11.23 22.53
C ALA A 82 14.62 11.47 22.04
N THR A 83 15.32 12.41 22.68
CA THR A 83 16.70 12.82 22.33
C THR A 83 17.71 11.67 22.35
N ASN A 84 17.41 10.60 23.08
CA ASN A 84 18.23 9.38 23.17
C ASN A 84 17.86 8.31 22.12
N GLY A 85 16.99 8.61 21.16
CA GLY A 85 16.58 7.69 20.09
C GLY A 85 15.51 6.67 20.48
N HIS A 86 15.05 6.64 21.74
CA HIS A 86 13.96 5.76 22.14
C HIS A 86 12.60 6.36 21.76
N LYS A 87 11.67 5.48 21.35
CA LYS A 87 10.28 5.87 21.11
C LYS A 87 9.57 6.06 22.44
N THR A 88 9.01 7.25 22.61
CA THR A 88 8.13 7.58 23.72
C THR A 88 6.70 7.67 23.20
N PHE A 89 5.75 7.16 23.97
CA PHE A 89 4.34 7.14 23.60
C PHE A 89 3.56 7.95 24.64
N GLY A 90 2.88 9.00 24.17
CA GLY A 90 1.93 9.73 25.01
C GLY A 90 0.67 8.90 25.25
N VAL A 91 -0.20 9.37 26.14
CA VAL A 91 -1.55 8.83 26.28
C VAL A 91 -2.43 9.43 25.18
N ARG A 92 -3.16 8.59 24.46
CA ARG A 92 -4.12 9.03 23.46
C ARG A 92 -5.30 9.70 24.15
N THR A 93 -5.64 10.91 23.74
CA THR A 93 -6.74 11.69 24.29
C THR A 93 -7.78 12.06 23.24
N ASP A 94 -8.98 12.42 23.69
CA ASP A 94 -10.02 13.04 22.86
C ASP A 94 -9.81 14.56 22.73
N GLU A 95 -10.76 15.24 22.10
CA GLU A 95 -10.76 16.70 21.88
C GLU A 95 -10.80 17.51 23.19
N ASN A 96 -11.26 16.90 24.29
CA ASN A 96 -11.36 17.52 25.61
C ASN A 96 -10.16 17.16 26.52
N GLY A 97 -9.18 16.40 25.99
CA GLY A 97 -7.99 15.97 26.73
C GLY A 97 -8.22 14.74 27.63
N ALA A 98 -9.37 14.09 27.57
CA ALA A 98 -9.63 12.87 28.33
C ALA A 98 -9.02 11.65 27.63
N PRO A 99 -8.52 10.62 28.35
CA PRO A 99 -8.01 9.40 27.74
C PRO A 99 -9.04 8.75 26.82
N TYR A 100 -8.65 8.48 25.57
CA TYR A 100 -9.53 7.96 24.54
C TYR A 100 -9.14 6.54 24.15
N LEU A 101 -9.96 5.57 24.57
CA LEU A 101 -9.85 4.19 24.12
C LEU A 101 -10.62 4.03 22.79
N PRO A 102 -9.94 3.77 21.65
CA PRO A 102 -10.63 3.68 20.37
C PRO A 102 -11.66 2.53 20.35
N PRO A 103 -12.88 2.75 19.81
CA PRO A 103 -13.87 1.69 19.66
C PRO A 103 -13.37 0.49 18.84
N THR A 104 -12.45 0.74 17.90
CA THR A 104 -11.80 -0.31 17.11
C THR A 104 -10.89 -1.21 17.96
N SER A 105 -10.24 -0.66 18.99
CA SER A 105 -9.45 -1.44 19.95
C SER A 105 -10.34 -2.34 20.81
N ILE A 106 -11.48 -1.83 21.28
CA ILE A 106 -12.46 -2.61 22.05
C ILE A 106 -13.03 -3.74 21.16
N LYS A 107 -13.43 -3.41 19.93
CA LYS A 107 -13.90 -4.41 18.95
C LYS A 107 -12.86 -5.49 18.70
N GLY A 108 -11.59 -5.11 18.53
CA GLY A 108 -10.48 -6.03 18.33
C GLY A 108 -10.27 -6.95 19.53
N ALA A 109 -10.26 -6.39 20.74
CA ALA A 109 -10.09 -7.14 21.98
C ALA A 109 -11.23 -8.14 22.22
N LEU A 110 -12.49 -7.70 22.07
CA LEU A 110 -13.66 -8.57 22.22
C LEU A 110 -13.70 -9.66 21.16
N ARG A 111 -13.36 -9.34 19.91
CA ARG A 111 -13.26 -10.32 18.83
C ARG A 111 -12.20 -11.37 19.15
N ALA A 112 -10.99 -10.95 19.53
CA ALA A 112 -9.90 -11.86 19.85
C ALA A 112 -10.28 -12.78 21.02
N ALA A 113 -10.88 -12.24 22.08
CA ALA A 113 -11.34 -13.03 23.21
C ALA A 113 -12.44 -14.02 22.82
N TYR A 114 -13.42 -13.60 22.03
CA TYR A 114 -14.48 -14.48 21.54
C TYR A 114 -13.93 -15.59 20.65
N GLU A 115 -13.10 -15.26 19.66
CA GLU A 115 -12.49 -16.24 18.75
C GLU A 115 -11.56 -17.20 19.51
N ALA A 116 -10.88 -16.71 20.56
CA ALA A 116 -10.07 -17.53 21.45
C ALA A 116 -10.91 -18.55 22.23
N VAL A 117 -11.98 -18.10 22.87
CA VAL A 117 -12.84 -18.95 23.73
C VAL A 117 -13.68 -19.93 22.91
N THR A 118 -14.21 -19.48 21.77
CA THR A 118 -15.14 -20.28 20.96
C THR A 118 -14.45 -21.13 19.91
N ASN A 119 -13.14 -20.93 19.69
CA ASN A 119 -12.41 -21.50 18.56
C ASN A 119 -13.10 -21.20 17.20
N SER A 120 -13.90 -20.15 17.16
CA SER A 120 -14.71 -19.72 16.01
C SER A 120 -14.01 -18.58 15.25
N ARG A 121 -14.48 -18.29 14.04
CA ARG A 121 -14.07 -17.12 13.26
C ARG A 121 -15.24 -16.13 13.21
N MET A 122 -15.29 -15.22 14.18
CA MET A 122 -16.30 -14.14 14.20
C MET A 122 -16.08 -13.14 13.06
N GLY A 123 -14.88 -13.11 12.48
CA GLY A 123 -14.66 -12.45 11.19
C GLY A 123 -15.60 -12.98 10.13
N VAL A 124 -16.65 -12.23 9.79
CA VAL A 124 -17.42 -12.47 8.57
C VAL A 124 -16.48 -12.29 7.39
N TRP A 125 -16.12 -13.40 6.75
CA TRP A 125 -15.41 -13.43 5.49
C TRP A 125 -16.39 -12.98 4.40
N SER A 126 -16.60 -11.67 4.27
CA SER A 126 -17.37 -11.13 3.15
C SER A 126 -16.56 -11.27 1.86
N LYS A 127 -17.24 -11.25 0.70
CA LYS A 127 -16.61 -11.16 -0.63
C LYS A 127 -15.60 -10.00 -0.77
N ALA A 128 -15.63 -9.02 0.13
CA ALA A 128 -14.61 -7.96 0.22
C ALA A 128 -13.22 -8.47 0.66
N HIS A 129 -13.05 -9.76 0.95
CA HIS A 129 -11.75 -10.39 1.20
C HIS A 129 -11.25 -11.30 0.07
N ASP A 130 -12.01 -11.43 -1.04
CA ASP A 130 -11.45 -11.97 -2.31
C ASP A 130 -10.47 -10.97 -2.94
N SER A 131 -10.60 -9.69 -2.60
CA SER A 131 -9.60 -8.67 -2.92
C SER A 131 -8.40 -8.81 -1.99
N ARG A 132 -7.19 -8.79 -2.56
CA ARG A 132 -5.94 -8.72 -1.80
C ARG A 132 -6.03 -7.61 -0.75
N LEU A 133 -5.73 -7.95 0.50
CA LEU A 133 -5.52 -6.95 1.54
C LEU A 133 -4.44 -5.97 1.06
N ALA A 134 -4.70 -4.67 1.20
CA ALA A 134 -3.72 -3.63 0.90
C ALA A 134 -2.52 -3.80 1.84
N LEU A 135 -1.49 -4.50 1.36
CA LEU A 135 -0.26 -4.67 2.10
C LEU A 135 0.53 -3.36 1.98
N ARG A 136 0.76 -2.69 3.11
CA ARG A 136 1.73 -1.60 3.14
C ARG A 136 3.11 -2.20 2.91
N GLN A 137 3.61 -2.10 1.68
CA GLN A 137 4.91 -2.66 1.34
C GLN A 137 6.00 -1.98 2.20
N PRO A 138 6.90 -2.76 2.82
CA PRO A 138 8.08 -2.21 3.48
C PRO A 138 8.87 -1.32 2.50
N ALA A 139 9.45 -0.24 3.00
CA ALA A 139 10.23 0.72 2.22
C ALA A 139 11.46 0.11 1.50
N LYS A 140 11.81 -1.15 1.77
CA LYS A 140 12.86 -1.89 1.06
C LYS A 140 12.37 -2.54 -0.24
N SER A 141 11.13 -3.01 -0.27
CA SER A 141 10.46 -3.57 -1.47
C SER A 141 10.28 -2.52 -2.58
N ALA A 142 10.48 -1.26 -2.19
CA ALA A 142 10.65 -0.11 -3.04
C ALA A 142 11.67 -0.23 -4.16
N LEU A 143 12.79 -0.87 -3.83
CA LEU A 143 13.96 -0.94 -4.68
C LEU A 143 13.72 -1.87 -5.88
N ASP A 144 12.75 -2.78 -5.75
CA ASP A 144 12.37 -3.74 -6.79
C ASP A 144 11.37 -3.15 -7.79
N LEU A 145 11.04 -1.87 -7.66
CA LEU A 145 10.08 -1.20 -8.52
C LEU A 145 10.79 -0.48 -9.64
N ILE A 146 10.26 -0.69 -10.83
CA ILE A 146 10.78 -0.15 -12.08
C ILE A 146 9.76 0.86 -12.60
N PRO A 147 10.18 2.08 -13.00
CA PRO A 147 9.29 3.01 -13.68
C PRO A 147 8.88 2.44 -15.04
N VAL A 148 7.62 2.64 -15.41
CA VAL A 148 7.06 2.06 -16.63
C VAL A 148 6.11 3.03 -17.33
N ARG A 149 6.15 3.02 -18.66
CA ARG A 149 5.14 3.64 -19.52
C ARG A 149 4.34 2.56 -20.25
N ILE A 150 3.03 2.71 -20.32
CA ILE A 150 2.16 1.84 -21.11
C ILE A 150 2.08 2.35 -22.55
N VAL A 151 2.34 1.48 -23.51
CA VAL A 151 2.23 1.81 -24.95
C VAL A 151 1.37 0.76 -25.64
N LEU A 152 0.35 1.21 -26.37
CA LEU A 152 -0.51 0.33 -27.17
C LEU A 152 0.14 0.07 -28.53
N LYS A 153 0.14 -1.18 -29.00
CA LYS A 153 0.61 -1.51 -30.35
C LYS A 153 -0.58 -1.58 -31.35
N PRO A 154 -0.41 -1.09 -32.59
CA PRO A 154 -1.48 -0.98 -33.58
C PRO A 154 -2.13 -2.30 -34.04
N ALA A 155 -1.49 -3.45 -33.79
CA ALA A 155 -2.00 -4.77 -34.17
C ALA A 155 -2.94 -5.40 -33.13
N GLY A 156 -3.87 -4.60 -32.60
CA GLY A 156 -5.14 -5.09 -32.03
C GLY A 156 -5.17 -5.71 -30.64
N GLU A 157 -4.08 -6.21 -30.04
CA GLU A 157 -4.25 -7.05 -28.82
C GLU A 157 -3.32 -6.83 -27.63
N ARG A 158 -2.38 -5.85 -27.65
CA ARG A 158 -1.43 -5.74 -26.52
C ARG A 158 -1.10 -4.30 -26.16
N ALA A 159 -1.32 -3.99 -24.89
CA ALA A 159 -0.63 -2.92 -24.20
C ALA A 159 0.70 -3.49 -23.71
N LEU A 160 1.80 -2.82 -24.06
CA LEU A 160 3.12 -3.18 -23.59
C LEU A 160 3.57 -2.23 -22.51
N LEU A 161 4.05 -2.81 -21.42
CA LEU A 161 4.81 -2.10 -20.40
C LEU A 161 6.21 -1.89 -20.98
N PHE A 162 6.57 -0.64 -21.28
CA PHE A 162 7.94 -0.25 -21.62
C PHE A 162 8.67 0.05 -20.32
N ALA A 163 9.46 -0.92 -19.85
CA ALA A 163 10.27 -0.68 -18.67
C ALA A 163 11.34 0.36 -18.96
N ILE A 164 11.27 1.43 -18.18
CA ILE A 164 12.27 2.47 -18.07
C ILE A 164 13.24 1.98 -16.98
N GLU A 165 14.56 2.17 -17.14
CA GLU A 165 15.51 1.74 -16.10
C GLU A 165 15.20 2.38 -14.75
N HIS A 166 15.77 1.86 -13.64
CA HIS A 166 15.59 2.36 -12.26
C HIS A 166 15.91 3.87 -12.05
N GLU A 167 16.27 4.58 -13.11
CA GLU A 167 16.54 6.00 -13.14
C GLU A 167 15.26 6.82 -13.31
N SER A 168 14.57 7.06 -12.20
CA SER A 168 13.73 8.24 -12.09
C SER A 168 14.61 9.41 -11.65
N HIS A 169 14.73 10.45 -12.48
CA HIS A 169 15.47 11.64 -12.10
C HIS A 169 14.59 12.56 -11.26
N PRO A 170 15.09 13.11 -10.15
CA PRO A 170 14.34 14.11 -9.40
C PRO A 170 14.21 15.38 -10.25
N LEU A 171 12.98 15.86 -10.40
CA LEU A 171 12.69 17.18 -10.97
C LEU A 171 12.31 18.09 -9.81
N ARG A 172 13.07 19.15 -9.57
CA ARG A 172 12.68 20.14 -8.58
C ARG A 172 11.37 20.77 -9.03
N PHE A 173 10.36 20.74 -8.17
CA PHE A 173 9.00 21.14 -8.53
C PHE A 173 8.29 21.93 -7.44
N TYR A 174 8.64 21.73 -6.17
CA TYR A 174 8.00 22.42 -5.05
C TYR A 174 9.01 23.11 -4.12
N SER A 175 8.59 24.25 -3.59
CA SER A 175 9.22 25.01 -2.52
C SER A 175 8.67 24.58 -1.16
N ILE A 176 9.48 24.72 -0.12
CA ILE A 176 9.04 24.53 1.26
C ILE A 176 8.60 25.83 1.95
N ALA A 177 8.56 26.94 1.22
CA ALA A 177 8.12 28.23 1.75
C ALA A 177 6.63 28.20 2.15
N GLU A 178 6.28 28.88 3.25
CA GLU A 178 4.92 28.95 3.78
C GLU A 178 4.00 29.82 2.90
N GLY A 179 2.71 29.46 2.85
CA GLY A 179 1.65 30.29 2.26
C GLY A 179 1.24 29.98 0.82
N ASP A 180 1.94 29.09 0.11
CA ASP A 180 1.61 28.71 -1.26
C ASP A 180 0.84 27.38 -1.34
N LYS A 181 -0.42 27.44 -1.83
CA LYS A 181 -1.32 26.29 -2.00
C LYS A 181 -0.80 25.26 -3.02
N ARG A 182 0.04 25.66 -3.98
CA ARG A 182 0.72 24.75 -4.93
C ARG A 182 2.18 24.52 -4.56
N ARG A 183 2.64 25.10 -3.45
CA ARG A 183 4.04 25.06 -3.00
C ARG A 183 5.02 25.50 -4.08
N GLY A 184 4.78 26.63 -4.75
CA GLY A 184 5.77 27.28 -5.60
C GLY A 184 6.02 26.59 -6.93
N SER A 185 5.08 25.77 -7.42
CA SER A 185 5.15 25.10 -8.73
C SER A 185 5.55 26.07 -9.85
N ASP A 186 5.21 27.35 -9.73
CA ASP A 186 5.41 28.28 -10.83
C ASP A 186 6.78 28.99 -10.77
N ALA A 187 7.37 29.13 -9.57
CA ALA A 187 8.59 29.92 -9.34
C ALA A 187 9.87 29.10 -9.19
N CYS A 188 9.79 27.84 -8.73
CA CYS A 188 10.97 27.01 -8.50
C CYS A 188 10.99 25.69 -9.28
N ALA A 189 9.91 25.36 -10.00
CA ALA A 189 9.89 24.17 -10.80
C ALA A 189 10.84 24.29 -11.99
N GLU A 190 11.53 23.19 -12.27
CA GLU A 190 12.25 23.03 -13.53
C GLU A 190 11.27 23.18 -14.70
N ARG A 191 11.74 23.84 -15.76
CA ARG A 191 11.01 24.13 -16.99
C ARG A 191 11.79 23.56 -18.16
N TYR A 192 11.10 23.39 -19.29
CA TYR A 192 11.76 23.02 -20.54
C TYR A 192 11.59 24.13 -21.56
N ALA A 193 12.56 24.26 -22.45
CA ALA A 193 12.45 25.14 -23.60
C ALA A 193 11.42 24.56 -24.59
N ASN A 194 10.30 25.25 -24.79
CA ASN A 194 9.34 24.93 -25.84
C ASN A 194 9.65 25.80 -27.07
N ILE A 195 10.19 25.16 -28.12
CA ILE A 195 10.59 25.84 -29.37
C ILE A 195 9.34 26.28 -30.16
N GLU A 196 8.19 25.62 -29.98
CA GLU A 196 6.95 25.94 -30.69
C GLU A 196 6.20 27.13 -30.06
N GLU A 197 6.17 27.21 -28.73
CA GLU A 197 5.44 28.26 -28.00
C GLU A 197 6.30 29.47 -27.61
N GLY A 198 7.61 29.43 -27.87
CA GLY A 198 8.50 30.58 -27.71
C GLY A 198 8.76 30.98 -26.25
N GLY A 199 9.09 30.02 -25.38
CA GLY A 199 9.45 30.29 -23.99
C GLY A 199 9.68 29.04 -23.12
N ASP A 200 9.97 29.29 -21.84
CA ASP A 200 10.14 28.24 -20.83
C ASP A 200 8.79 27.76 -20.27
N THR A 201 8.41 26.54 -20.59
CA THR A 201 7.13 25.94 -20.21
C THR A 201 7.25 25.07 -18.95
N LEU A 202 6.25 25.15 -18.08
CA LEU A 202 6.16 24.33 -16.87
C LEU A 202 5.78 22.89 -17.25
N LEU A 203 6.51 21.88 -16.73
CA LEU A 203 6.18 20.48 -17.00
C LEU A 203 4.81 20.11 -16.43
N GLN A 204 3.98 19.50 -17.26
CA GLN A 204 2.75 18.83 -16.85
C GLN A 204 2.96 17.33 -16.75
N HIS A 205 2.04 16.64 -16.06
CA HIS A 205 2.08 15.19 -16.01
C HIS A 205 1.89 14.62 -17.43
N GLY A 206 2.80 13.73 -17.84
CA GLY A 206 2.73 13.05 -19.14
C GLY A 206 3.54 13.73 -20.23
N ASP A 207 4.02 14.97 -20.02
CA ASP A 207 4.85 15.68 -21.00
C ASP A 207 6.06 14.84 -21.41
N CYS A 208 6.26 14.75 -22.73
CA CYS A 208 7.42 14.15 -23.36
C CYS A 208 8.49 15.23 -23.54
N VAL A 209 9.66 15.02 -22.92
CA VAL A 209 10.80 15.94 -22.99
C VAL A 209 12.08 15.16 -23.24
N GLN A 210 13.09 15.81 -23.79
CA GLN A 210 14.45 15.30 -23.81
C GLN A 210 15.27 15.97 -22.72
N ARG A 211 16.11 15.19 -22.04
CA ARG A 211 17.04 15.66 -21.01
C ARG A 211 18.48 15.47 -21.45
N ASN A 212 19.28 16.52 -21.36
CA ASN A 212 20.71 16.44 -21.63
C ASN A 212 21.39 15.58 -20.55
N SER A 213 22.16 14.56 -20.96
CA SER A 213 22.77 13.62 -20.02
C SER A 213 23.85 14.28 -19.15
N HIS A 214 24.42 15.40 -19.58
CA HIS A 214 25.52 16.10 -18.91
C HIS A 214 25.06 17.37 -18.18
N SER A 215 24.40 18.30 -18.87
CA SER A 215 23.93 19.56 -18.27
C SER A 215 22.67 19.39 -17.44
N GLY A 216 21.87 18.36 -17.71
CA GLY A 216 20.56 18.14 -17.09
C GLY A 216 19.44 19.02 -17.63
N GLU A 217 19.73 19.87 -18.62
CA GLU A 217 18.76 20.74 -19.28
C GLU A 217 17.62 19.93 -19.91
N LEU A 218 16.43 20.55 -19.96
CA LEU A 218 15.22 19.97 -20.53
C LEU A 218 14.80 20.76 -21.77
N ALA A 219 14.44 20.05 -22.82
CA ALA A 219 13.85 20.61 -24.02
C ALA A 219 12.65 19.76 -24.44
N TRP A 220 11.70 20.38 -25.13
CA TRP A 220 10.58 19.67 -25.72
C TRP A 220 11.06 18.67 -26.79
N VAL A 221 10.30 17.57 -26.97
CA VAL A 221 10.48 16.62 -28.06
C VAL A 221 9.18 15.86 -28.28
N GLU A 222 8.80 15.63 -29.55
CA GLU A 222 7.68 14.75 -29.86
C GLU A 222 7.99 13.28 -29.51
N GLU A 223 6.93 12.50 -29.25
CA GLU A 223 7.08 11.09 -28.89
C GLU A 223 7.67 10.21 -30.01
N ASP A 224 7.50 10.60 -31.28
CA ASP A 224 8.00 9.88 -32.44
C ASP A 224 9.30 10.49 -33.03
N GLU A 225 9.72 11.65 -32.54
CA GLU A 225 10.91 12.35 -33.01
C GLU A 225 12.22 11.83 -32.37
N ALA A 226 13.28 11.70 -33.17
CA ALA A 226 14.59 11.30 -32.66
C ALA A 226 15.14 12.32 -31.65
N VAL A 227 15.61 11.83 -30.50
CA VAL A 227 16.29 12.69 -29.52
C VAL A 227 17.67 13.13 -30.00
N SER A 228 18.08 14.32 -29.56
CA SER A 228 19.39 14.87 -29.87
C SER A 228 20.54 14.01 -29.33
N ALA A 229 21.69 13.99 -30.02
CA ALA A 229 22.86 13.27 -29.55
C ALA A 229 23.31 13.75 -28.16
N GLY A 230 23.47 12.81 -27.21
CA GLY A 230 23.78 13.14 -25.81
C GLY A 230 22.55 13.42 -24.93
N TRP A 231 21.34 13.40 -25.50
CA TRP A 231 20.09 13.57 -24.79
C TRP A 231 19.36 12.24 -24.63
N ARG A 232 18.46 12.18 -23.65
CA ARG A 232 17.58 11.04 -23.39
C ARG A 232 16.15 11.50 -23.29
N ARG A 233 15.24 10.80 -23.96
CA ARG A 233 13.80 11.05 -23.81
C ARG A 233 13.36 10.71 -22.39
N GLY A 234 12.42 11.46 -21.86
CA GLY A 234 11.76 11.14 -20.61
C GLY A 234 10.36 11.70 -20.52
N TYR A 235 9.60 11.16 -19.58
CA TYR A 235 8.21 11.51 -19.34
C TYR A 235 8.02 12.04 -17.92
N ALA A 236 7.38 13.19 -17.81
CA ALA A 236 7.19 13.85 -16.53
C ALA A 236 6.08 13.19 -15.70
N VAL A 237 6.42 12.84 -14.46
CA VAL A 237 5.51 12.20 -13.50
C VAL A 237 5.24 13.17 -12.36
N ILE A 238 4.22 14.02 -12.56
CA ILE A 238 3.78 15.01 -11.57
C ILE A 238 2.62 14.44 -10.76
N ASN A 239 2.74 14.41 -9.43
CA ASN A 239 1.83 13.74 -8.51
C ASN A 239 1.33 14.62 -7.34
N GLY A 240 1.64 15.91 -7.36
CA GLY A 240 1.31 16.86 -6.30
C GLY A 240 2.24 16.77 -5.08
N PRO A 241 2.27 17.80 -4.21
CA PRO A 241 3.00 17.82 -2.95
C PRO A 241 2.31 16.94 -1.88
N ASN A 242 2.22 15.65 -2.15
CA ASN A 242 1.46 14.68 -1.37
C ASN A 242 2.14 14.20 -0.08
N ILE A 243 3.30 14.78 0.26
CA ILE A 243 4.05 14.53 1.48
C ILE A 243 4.58 15.88 1.98
N LYS A 244 4.55 16.09 3.30
CA LYS A 244 4.99 17.32 3.99
C LYS A 244 6.23 17.99 3.37
N ASN A 245 7.30 17.26 3.11
CA ASN A 245 8.58 17.81 2.62
C ASN A 245 8.88 17.42 1.16
N LYS A 246 7.86 17.10 0.35
CA LYS A 246 8.08 16.78 -1.06
C LYS A 246 8.48 18.05 -1.81
N ILE A 247 9.70 18.04 -2.34
CA ILE A 247 10.27 19.12 -3.17
C ILE A 247 10.48 18.70 -4.62
N ASN A 248 10.53 17.39 -4.87
CA ASN A 248 10.83 16.82 -6.18
C ASN A 248 9.65 16.01 -6.72
N GLU A 249 9.39 16.17 -8.01
CA GLU A 249 8.70 15.21 -8.85
C GLU A 249 9.71 14.33 -9.59
N ARG A 250 9.25 13.55 -10.57
CA ARG A 250 10.10 12.57 -11.24
C ARG A 250 10.03 12.69 -12.76
N LEU A 251 11.16 12.50 -13.40
CA LEU A 251 11.27 12.25 -14.83
C LEU A 251 11.63 10.78 -15.07
N PHE A 252 10.79 10.05 -15.79
CA PHE A 252 11.08 8.66 -16.17
C PHE A 252 11.84 8.67 -17.50
N LEU A 253 13.12 8.27 -17.50
CA LEU A 253 13.97 8.33 -18.69
C LEU A 253 13.96 7.03 -19.51
N GLU A 254 13.69 7.12 -20.81
CA GLU A 254 13.84 5.98 -21.71
C GLU A 254 15.27 5.42 -21.67
N THR A 255 15.35 4.10 -21.83
CA THR A 255 16.60 3.40 -22.08
C THR A 255 16.77 3.20 -23.58
N ASN A 256 18.01 3.08 -24.03
CA ASN A 256 18.34 2.79 -25.43
C ASN A 256 17.76 1.44 -25.90
N ARG A 257 17.42 0.54 -24.95
CA ARG A 257 16.83 -0.78 -25.23
C ARG A 257 15.70 -1.07 -24.24
N PRO A 258 14.50 -0.48 -24.43
CA PRO A 258 13.39 -0.71 -23.53
C PRO A 258 13.02 -2.19 -23.52
N ARG A 259 12.67 -2.70 -22.34
CA ARG A 259 12.13 -4.06 -22.22
C ARG A 259 10.63 -3.99 -22.36
N GLU A 260 10.11 -4.76 -23.30
CA GLU A 260 8.68 -4.88 -23.53
C GLU A 260 8.11 -6.04 -22.71
N PHE A 261 6.93 -5.82 -22.12
CA PHE A 261 6.15 -6.89 -21.47
C PHE A 261 4.69 -6.81 -21.86
N GLU A 262 4.06 -7.96 -22.07
CA GLU A 262 2.64 -8.06 -22.35
C GLU A 262 1.78 -7.81 -21.11
N ILE A 263 0.79 -6.91 -21.23
CA ILE A 263 -0.25 -6.76 -20.22
C ILE A 263 -1.22 -7.93 -20.33
N THR A 264 -1.23 -8.77 -19.29
CA THR A 264 -2.20 -9.88 -19.18
C THR A 264 -3.50 -9.40 -18.54
N PRO A 265 -4.64 -10.06 -18.78
CA PRO A 265 -5.90 -9.74 -18.08
C PRO A 265 -5.78 -9.76 -16.55
N ALA A 266 -4.89 -10.61 -16.02
CA ALA A 266 -4.61 -10.66 -14.58
C ALA A 266 -3.90 -9.40 -14.07
N ILE A 267 -3.00 -8.79 -14.87
CA ILE A 267 -2.34 -7.53 -14.54
C ILE A 267 -3.35 -6.38 -14.60
N THR A 268 -4.20 -6.32 -15.62
CA THR A 268 -5.26 -5.31 -15.74
C THR A 268 -6.19 -5.37 -14.54
N LYS A 269 -6.69 -6.56 -14.20
CA LYS A 269 -7.55 -6.75 -13.04
C LYS A 269 -6.87 -6.31 -11.74
N GLN A 270 -5.60 -6.64 -11.55
CA GLN A 270 -4.84 -6.20 -10.37
C GLN A 270 -4.69 -4.68 -10.30
N TRP A 271 -4.46 -4.02 -11.42
CA TRP A 271 -4.39 -2.56 -11.49
C TRP A 271 -5.74 -1.92 -11.16
N ASP A 272 -6.81 -2.39 -11.79
CA ASP A 272 -8.17 -1.88 -11.58
C ASP A 272 -8.59 -2.02 -10.11
N GLU A 273 -8.34 -3.17 -9.51
CA GLU A 273 -8.59 -3.41 -8.08
C GLU A 273 -7.76 -2.47 -7.19
N LEU A 274 -6.47 -2.30 -7.50
CA LEU A 274 -5.57 -1.44 -6.73
C LEU A 274 -6.04 0.02 -6.75
N ILE A 275 -6.27 0.59 -7.95
CA ILE A 275 -6.70 1.98 -8.09
C ILE A 275 -8.10 2.17 -7.52
N SER A 276 -9.04 1.26 -7.80
CA SER A 276 -10.40 1.34 -7.26
C SER A 276 -10.41 1.35 -5.73
N ASN A 277 -9.61 0.49 -5.10
CA ASN A 277 -9.48 0.46 -3.64
C ASN A 277 -8.91 1.78 -3.11
N TYR A 278 -7.88 2.31 -3.75
CA TYR A 278 -7.26 3.58 -3.34
C TYR A 278 -8.24 4.76 -3.44
N GLN A 279 -9.01 4.83 -4.52
CA GLN A 279 -10.02 5.88 -4.73
C GLN A 279 -11.19 5.76 -3.74
N LYS A 280 -11.70 4.53 -3.51
CA LYS A 280 -12.79 4.28 -2.55
C LYS A 280 -12.42 4.64 -1.11
N LEU A 281 -11.18 4.37 -0.70
CA LEU A 281 -10.70 4.67 0.65
C LEU A 281 -10.76 6.18 0.97
N HIS A 282 -10.60 7.03 -0.04
CA HIS A 282 -10.47 8.48 0.15
C HIS A 282 -11.66 9.29 -0.39
N VAL A 283 -12.71 8.64 -0.89
CA VAL A 283 -13.85 9.32 -1.53
C VAL A 283 -14.54 10.31 -0.60
N LEU A 284 -14.79 9.93 0.66
CA LEU A 284 -15.45 10.79 1.64
C LEU A 284 -14.59 12.01 2.03
N GLU A 285 -13.27 11.82 2.10
CA GLU A 285 -12.32 12.88 2.42
C GLU A 285 -12.22 13.88 1.25
N ILE A 286 -12.18 13.39 0.01
CA ILE A 286 -12.22 14.20 -1.20
C ILE A 286 -13.53 14.98 -1.31
N GLU A 287 -14.67 14.34 -1.06
CA GLU A 287 -15.99 15.01 -1.08
C GLU A 287 -16.12 16.06 0.02
N LYS A 288 -15.61 15.78 1.23
CA LYS A 288 -15.53 16.78 2.30
C LYS A 288 -14.72 17.99 1.85
N ARG A 289 -13.54 17.75 1.27
CA ARG A 289 -12.62 18.78 0.80
C ARG A 289 -13.22 19.66 -0.30
N ARG A 290 -13.93 19.06 -1.27
CA ARG A 290 -14.68 19.79 -2.30
C ARG A 290 -15.79 20.66 -1.71
N ARG A 291 -16.53 20.16 -0.70
CA ARG A 291 -17.56 20.96 0.00
C ARG A 291 -16.97 22.16 0.75
N GLU A 292 -15.72 22.06 1.20
CA GLU A 292 -14.98 23.15 1.82
C GLU A 292 -14.35 24.11 0.78
N GLY A 293 -14.61 23.90 -0.52
CA GLY A 293 -14.12 24.77 -1.60
C GLY A 293 -12.66 24.53 -1.98
N HIS A 294 -12.11 23.36 -1.66
CA HIS A 294 -10.72 22.99 -1.96
C HIS A 294 -10.62 21.89 -3.01
N GLU A 295 -9.61 21.99 -3.86
CA GLU A 295 -9.30 20.94 -4.83
C GLU A 295 -8.52 19.80 -4.16
N PRO A 296 -8.65 18.56 -4.66
CA PRO A 296 -7.88 17.42 -4.14
C PRO A 296 -6.36 17.66 -4.22
N ALA A 297 -5.90 18.35 -5.25
CA ALA A 297 -4.48 18.62 -5.51
C ALA A 297 -3.90 19.78 -4.68
N ASP A 298 -4.73 20.53 -3.92
CA ASP A 298 -4.24 21.65 -3.12
C ASP A 298 -3.30 21.16 -1.99
N PHE A 299 -2.38 21.98 -1.53
CA PHE A 299 -1.67 21.76 -0.27
C PHE A 299 -2.27 22.68 0.81
N LEU A 300 -3.01 22.10 1.75
CA LEU A 300 -3.67 22.84 2.84
C LEU A 300 -2.88 22.79 4.15
N GLY A 301 -1.88 21.91 4.25
CA GLY A 301 -1.08 21.75 5.45
C GLY A 301 -0.33 20.42 5.51
N GLU A 302 0.43 20.26 6.58
CA GLU A 302 1.38 19.14 6.74
C GLU A 302 0.77 17.90 7.39
N LYS A 303 -0.43 18.01 7.96
CA LYS A 303 -1.10 16.90 8.65
C LYS A 303 -1.71 15.93 7.61
N PRO A 304 -1.88 14.65 7.96
CA PRO A 304 -2.62 13.71 7.11
C PRO A 304 -3.99 14.28 6.71
N GLY A 305 -4.32 14.18 5.42
CA GLY A 305 -5.55 14.75 4.84
C GLY A 305 -5.45 16.22 4.43
N GLN A 306 -4.41 16.95 4.87
CA GLN A 306 -4.15 18.34 4.48
C GLN A 306 -3.12 18.48 3.36
N THR A 307 -2.28 17.47 3.12
CA THR A 307 -1.39 17.41 1.96
C THR A 307 -2.20 17.26 0.67
N ALA A 308 -1.57 17.52 -0.48
CA ALA A 308 -2.20 17.23 -1.77
C ALA A 308 -2.49 15.74 -1.91
N TRP A 309 -3.65 15.41 -2.48
CA TRP A 309 -3.94 14.04 -2.90
C TRP A 309 -3.21 13.76 -4.21
N SER A 310 -2.63 12.57 -4.35
CA SER A 310 -2.05 12.16 -5.64
C SER A 310 -3.13 11.99 -6.68
N ARG A 311 -2.78 12.28 -7.94
CA ARG A 311 -3.67 12.10 -9.09
C ARG A 311 -4.35 10.74 -9.10
N HIS A 312 -3.64 9.65 -8.82
CA HIS A 312 -4.22 8.29 -8.81
C HIS A 312 -5.42 8.11 -7.86
N ILE A 313 -5.58 9.00 -6.88
CA ILE A 313 -6.63 8.97 -5.86
C ILE A 313 -7.91 9.68 -6.35
N HIS A 314 -7.80 10.67 -7.23
CA HIS A 314 -8.93 11.52 -7.64
C HIS A 314 -9.13 11.64 -9.15
N ASP A 315 -8.12 11.31 -9.95
CA ASP A 315 -8.14 11.33 -11.41
C ASP A 315 -8.72 10.03 -11.94
N VAL A 316 -9.84 10.15 -12.65
CA VAL A 316 -10.52 9.01 -13.28
C VAL A 316 -9.68 8.44 -14.40
N GLU A 317 -8.88 9.26 -15.09
CA GLU A 317 -8.05 8.79 -16.20
C GLU A 317 -6.91 7.89 -15.76
N SER A 318 -6.48 8.03 -14.51
CA SER A 318 -5.45 7.18 -13.89
C SER A 318 -5.97 5.79 -13.52
N SER A 319 -7.28 5.52 -13.65
CA SER A 319 -7.91 4.23 -13.30
C SER A 319 -7.74 3.13 -14.34
N GLN A 320 -7.41 3.47 -15.58
CA GLN A 320 -7.31 2.51 -16.68
C GLN A 320 -5.87 2.38 -17.19
N LEU A 321 -5.45 1.15 -17.48
CA LEU A 321 -4.20 0.90 -18.20
C LEU A 321 -4.34 1.31 -19.69
N LYS A 322 -4.14 2.59 -19.98
CA LYS A 322 -4.19 3.18 -21.33
C LYS A 322 -2.81 3.54 -21.87
N HIS A 323 -2.71 3.78 -23.19
CA HIS A 323 -1.50 4.34 -23.80
C HIS A 323 -1.09 5.64 -23.08
N GLY A 324 0.21 5.81 -22.86
CA GLY A 324 0.78 6.96 -22.17
C GLY A 324 0.73 6.90 -20.64
N LEU A 325 0.05 5.91 -20.03
CA LEU A 325 0.00 5.80 -18.58
C LEU A 325 1.39 5.55 -18.00
N LEU A 326 1.78 6.36 -17.00
CA LEU A 326 3.04 6.25 -16.27
C LEU A 326 2.80 5.66 -14.88
N CYS A 327 3.46 4.55 -14.57
CA CYS A 327 3.30 3.87 -13.29
C CYS A 327 4.59 3.17 -12.86
N TYR A 328 4.57 2.54 -11.68
CA TYR A 328 5.63 1.64 -11.25
C TYR A 328 5.17 0.19 -11.39
N ALA A 329 6.08 -0.71 -11.72
CA ALA A 329 5.80 -2.14 -11.75
C ALA A 329 6.84 -2.91 -10.94
N GLN A 330 6.39 -3.99 -10.30
CA GLN A 330 7.29 -4.96 -9.70
C GLN A 330 7.57 -6.07 -10.72
N VAL A 331 8.85 -6.20 -11.08
CA VAL A 331 9.30 -7.21 -12.05
C VAL A 331 10.07 -8.28 -11.29
N ARG A 332 9.68 -9.55 -11.44
CA ARG A 332 10.47 -10.67 -10.91
C ARG A 332 11.29 -11.30 -12.02
N ALA A 333 12.55 -11.59 -11.72
CA ALA A 333 13.33 -12.49 -12.53
C ALA A 333 12.70 -13.89 -12.40
N ALA A 334 12.22 -14.45 -13.50
CA ALA A 334 11.76 -15.83 -13.50
C ALA A 334 12.98 -16.76 -13.42
N PHE A 335 12.97 -17.68 -12.45
CA PHE A 335 14.00 -18.71 -12.34
C PHE A 335 14.01 -19.54 -13.64
N GLY A 336 15.12 -19.51 -14.38
CA GLY A 336 15.35 -20.36 -15.56
C GLY A 336 14.84 -19.82 -16.91
N SER A 337 14.30 -18.59 -17.00
CA SER A 337 14.00 -17.96 -18.29
C SER A 337 14.86 -16.71 -18.52
N THR A 338 15.32 -16.51 -19.75
CA THR A 338 16.11 -15.33 -20.17
C THR A 338 15.28 -14.05 -20.24
N LEU A 339 13.96 -14.15 -20.13
CA LEU A 339 13.04 -13.01 -20.13
C LEU A 339 12.44 -12.81 -18.71
N PRO A 340 12.57 -11.62 -18.11
CA PRO A 340 11.89 -11.29 -16.85
C PRO A 340 10.36 -11.28 -17.01
N ARG A 341 9.62 -11.51 -15.93
CA ARG A 341 8.15 -11.51 -15.94
C ARG A 341 7.62 -10.42 -15.00
N VAL A 342 6.62 -9.68 -15.44
CA VAL A 342 5.91 -8.71 -14.59
C VAL A 342 4.85 -9.47 -13.81
N ASP A 343 4.99 -9.50 -12.49
CA ASP A 343 4.05 -10.19 -11.60
C ASP A 343 2.89 -9.28 -11.18
N SER A 344 3.14 -7.97 -11.07
CA SER A 344 2.15 -6.97 -10.69
C SER A 344 2.58 -5.55 -11.06
N ALA A 345 1.63 -4.71 -11.48
CA ALA A 345 1.80 -3.26 -11.52
C ALA A 345 1.38 -2.67 -10.17
N SER A 346 2.16 -1.71 -9.64
CA SER A 346 2.01 -1.18 -8.28
C SER A 346 2.08 0.34 -8.29
N VAL A 347 1.15 1.03 -7.63
CA VAL A 347 1.34 2.44 -7.30
C VAL A 347 2.13 2.51 -6.02
N VAL A 348 3.38 2.99 -6.08
CA VAL A 348 4.19 3.14 -4.88
C VAL A 348 4.58 4.58 -4.65
N PHE A 349 4.09 5.09 -3.53
CA PHE A 349 4.50 6.34 -2.93
C PHE A 349 5.85 6.14 -2.27
N HIS A 350 6.94 6.25 -3.03
CA HIS A 350 8.23 6.37 -2.38
C HIS A 350 8.32 7.72 -1.68
N ARG A 351 8.41 7.64 -0.34
CA ARG A 351 9.38 8.45 0.38
C ARG A 351 10.69 8.29 -0.37
N ALA A 352 11.09 9.31 -1.13
CA ALA A 352 12.48 9.46 -1.43
C ALA A 352 13.19 9.40 -0.08
N VAL A 353 14.03 8.38 0.11
CA VAL A 353 15.18 8.53 0.98
C VAL A 353 15.96 9.65 0.32
N CYS A 354 15.76 10.88 0.79
CA CYS A 354 16.76 11.92 0.59
C CYS A 354 17.97 11.45 1.39
N THR A 355 18.88 10.72 0.74
CA THR A 355 20.27 10.67 1.19
C THR A 355 20.94 11.94 0.73
N ALA A 356 20.95 12.93 1.62
CA ALA A 356 22.08 13.79 1.99
C ALA A 356 21.60 14.70 3.12
#